data_AF-A0A1E7Y0S6-F1
#
_entry.id   AF-A0A1E7Y0S6-F1
#
_cell.length_a   1.000
_cell.length_b   1.000
_cell.length_c   1.000
_cell.angle_alpha   90.00
_cell.angle_beta   90.00
_cell.angle_gamma   90.00
#
_symmetry.space_group_name_H-M   'P 1'
#
loop_
_entity.id
_entity.type
_entity.pdbx_description
1 polymer ?
#
loop_
_entity_poly.entity_id
_entity_poly.type
_entity_poly.pdbx_seq_one_letter_code
_entity_poly.pdbx_strand_id
1 'polypeptide(L)'
;MSMNLYLFGSMARGEGHADSDIDFIYQFDDTANPMIDEWALRDDLASTFDREIDLVKKRYITTELQDRLAEMQRVIFVNSITSNPMFRII
;
A
#
# COMPACT_ATOMS: atom_id res chain seq x y z
N MET A 1 4.23 16.73 9.34
CA MET A 1 4.47 15.47 8.63
C MET A 1 3.42 15.35 7.54
N SER A 2 3.85 15.36 6.29
CA SER A 2 2.96 15.15 5.14
C SER A 2 3.17 13.72 4.67
N MET A 3 2.11 12.92 4.70
CA MET A 3 2.12 11.53 4.25
C MET A 3 1.08 11.36 3.16
N ASN A 4 1.32 10.45 2.22
CA ASN A 4 0.27 9.98 1.31
C ASN A 4 -0.14 8.56 1.69
N LEU A 5 -1.44 8.32 1.70
CA LEU A 5 -2.02 6.99 1.89
C LEU A 5 -3.09 6.75 0.82
N TYR A 6 -3.05 5.58 0.18
CA TYR A 6 -4.01 5.20 -0.85
C TYR A 6 -4.56 3.81 -0.55
N LEU A 7 -5.88 3.66 -0.61
CA LEU A 7 -6.57 2.37 -0.57
C LEU A 7 -6.58 1.75 -1.97
N PHE A 8 -6.21 0.48 -2.07
CA PHE A 8 -6.35 -0.31 -3.29
C PHE A 8 -6.94 -1.70 -2.96
N GLY A 9 -6.85 -2.66 -3.89
CA GLY A 9 -7.22 -4.04 -3.62
C GLY A 9 -8.72 -4.31 -3.61
N SER A 10 -9.13 -5.39 -2.94
CA SER A 10 -10.51 -5.87 -2.91
C SER A 10 -11.48 -4.84 -2.32
N MET A 11 -11.04 -4.15 -1.25
CA MET A 11 -11.82 -3.12 -0.56
C MET A 11 -12.10 -1.91 -1.46
N ALA A 12 -11.11 -1.46 -2.25
CA ALA A 12 -11.32 -0.38 -3.23
C ALA A 12 -12.25 -0.79 -4.39
N ARG A 13 -12.30 -2.07 -4.74
CA ARG A 13 -13.15 -2.59 -5.82
C ARG A 13 -14.59 -2.88 -5.37
N GLY A 14 -14.89 -2.81 -4.08
CA GLY A 14 -16.17 -3.26 -3.52
C GLY A 14 -16.34 -4.78 -3.57
N GLU A 15 -15.24 -5.53 -3.73
CA GLU A 15 -15.20 -6.99 -3.75
C GLU A 15 -14.72 -7.58 -2.41
N GLY A 16 -14.28 -6.73 -1.48
CA GLY A 16 -13.85 -7.14 -0.14
C GLY A 16 -15.00 -7.69 0.69
N HIS A 17 -14.67 -8.65 1.55
CA HIS A 17 -15.59 -9.32 2.46
C HIS A 17 -15.12 -9.19 3.91
N ALA A 18 -15.88 -9.74 4.86
CA ALA A 18 -15.69 -9.47 6.29
C ALA A 18 -14.32 -9.89 6.84
N ASP A 19 -13.66 -10.86 6.23
CA ASP A 19 -12.34 -11.41 6.56
C ASP A 19 -11.24 -11.01 5.57
N SER A 20 -11.52 -10.11 4.61
CA SER A 20 -10.48 -9.55 3.76
C SER A 20 -9.53 -8.65 4.55
N ASP A 21 -8.26 -8.66 4.15
CA ASP A 21 -7.27 -7.66 4.50
C ASP A 21 -7.60 -6.29 3.87
N ILE A 22 -6.88 -5.26 4.33
CA ILE A 22 -6.96 -3.92 3.77
C ILE A 22 -5.59 -3.53 3.21
N ASP A 23 -5.56 -3.37 1.89
CA ASP A 23 -4.40 -3.02 1.10
C ASP A 23 -4.19 -1.49 1.02
N PHE A 24 -3.03 -1.02 1.50
CA PHE A 24 -2.64 0.39 1.37
C PHE A 24 -1.30 0.60 0.68
N ILE A 25 -1.26 1.63 -0.16
CA ILE A 25 0.00 2.21 -0.65
C ILE A 25 0.31 3.43 0.22
N TYR A 26 1.53 3.53 0.70
CA TYR A 26 1.94 4.65 1.55
C TYR A 26 3.27 5.28 1.14
N GLN A 27 3.43 6.55 1.50
CA GLN A 27 4.67 7.30 1.36
C GLN A 27 4.77 8.31 2.49
N PHE A 28 5.78 8.15 3.35
CA PHE A 28 6.16 9.18 4.32
C PHE A 28 6.96 10.30 3.65
N ASP A 29 7.03 11.45 4.32
CA ASP A 29 8.02 12.48 4.00
C ASP A 29 9.44 12.05 4.43
N ASP A 30 10.43 12.84 4.01
CA ASP A 30 11.86 12.53 4.23
C ASP A 30 12.30 12.66 5.70
N THR A 31 11.41 13.09 6.60
CA THR A 31 11.73 13.23 8.04
C THR A 31 11.37 11.99 8.85
N ALA A 32 10.62 11.05 8.27
CA ALA A 32 10.20 9.83 8.93
C ALA A 32 11.36 8.85 9.18
N ASN A 33 11.29 8.14 10.30
CA ASN A 33 12.06 6.93 10.52
C ASN A 33 11.36 5.75 9.82
N PRO A 34 11.89 5.21 8.71
CA PRO A 34 11.13 4.30 7.86
C PRO A 34 10.69 3.00 8.55
N MET A 35 11.43 2.54 9.56
CA MET A 35 11.11 1.27 10.24
C MET A 35 10.13 1.48 11.39
N ILE A 36 10.37 2.50 12.22
CA ILE A 36 9.53 2.80 13.38
C ILE A 36 8.16 3.30 12.92
N ASP A 37 8.15 4.22 11.95
CA ASP A 37 6.90 4.85 11.52
C ASP A 37 6.04 3.91 10.66
N GLU A 38 6.66 3.01 9.89
CA GLU A 38 5.93 1.96 9.15
C GLU A 38 5.26 0.97 10.11
N TRP A 39 5.96 0.57 11.17
CA TRP A 39 5.40 -0.31 12.19
C TRP A 39 4.25 0.36 12.94
N ALA A 40 4.43 1.61 13.38
CA ALA A 40 3.38 2.38 14.04
C ALA A 40 2.15 2.56 13.14
N LEU A 41 2.36 2.88 11.86
CA LEU A 41 1.27 2.99 10.89
C LEU A 41 0.51 1.66 10.73
N ARG A 42 1.21 0.52 10.63
CA ARG A 42 0.55 -0.79 10.51
C ARG A 42 -0.29 -1.09 11.75
N ASP A 43 0.23 -0.83 12.95
CA ASP A 43 -0.46 -1.06 14.22
C ASP A 43 -1.69 -0.16 14.38
N ASP A 44 -1.55 1.13 14.06
CA ASP A 44 -2.64 2.11 14.10
C ASP A 44 -3.77 1.73 13.13
N LEU A 45 -3.44 1.35 11.90
CA LEU A 45 -4.44 0.93 10.91
C LEU A 45 -5.10 -0.39 11.33
N ALA A 46 -4.33 -1.38 11.77
CA ALA A 46 -4.85 -2.69 12.16
C ALA A 46 -5.79 -2.58 13.36
N SER A 47 -5.43 -1.79 14.37
CA SER A 47 -6.27 -1.53 15.54
C SER A 47 -7.52 -0.70 15.19
N THR A 48 -7.42 0.25 14.27
CA THR A 48 -8.55 1.08 13.81
C THR A 48 -9.59 0.26 13.07
N PHE A 49 -9.16 -0.64 12.18
CA PHE A 49 -10.06 -1.42 11.34
C PHE A 49 -10.41 -2.79 11.91
N ASP A 50 -9.69 -3.27 12.93
CA ASP A 50 -9.78 -4.63 13.45
C ASP A 50 -9.58 -5.66 12.31
N ARG A 51 -8.58 -5.42 11.46
CA ARG A 51 -8.29 -6.19 10.24
C ARG A 51 -6.79 -6.31 10.01
N GLU A 52 -6.41 -7.33 9.24
CA GLU A 52 -5.05 -7.42 8.69
C GLU A 52 -4.83 -6.29 7.68
N ILE A 53 -3.64 -5.69 7.74
CA ILE A 53 -3.27 -4.54 6.92
C ILE A 53 -2.04 -4.89 6.10
N ASP A 54 -2.12 -4.74 4.79
CA ASP A 54 -0.98 -4.89 3.90
C ASP A 54 -0.49 -3.55 3.37
N LEU A 55 0.77 -3.25 3.64
CA LEU A 55 1.40 -1.97 3.32
C LEU A 55 2.39 -2.13 2.18
N VAL A 56 2.20 -1.34 1.13
CA VAL A 56 3.11 -1.25 -0.01
C VAL A 56 3.72 0.14 -0.07
N LYS A 57 5.06 0.21 -0.06
CA LYS A 57 5.80 1.46 -0.27
C LYS A 57 5.51 2.00 -1.67
N LYS A 58 5.07 3.26 -1.77
CA LYS A 58 4.90 3.94 -3.07
C LYS A 58 6.16 3.87 -3.93
N ARG A 59 7.35 3.90 -3.29
CA ARG A 59 8.63 3.74 -3.97
C ARG A 59 8.76 2.43 -4.76
N TYR A 60 8.16 1.33 -4.29
CA TYR A 60 8.13 0.05 -5.02
C TYR A 60 7.36 0.17 -6.34
N ILE A 61 6.35 1.04 -6.40
CA ILE A 61 5.53 1.26 -7.61
C ILE A 61 6.27 2.16 -8.60
N THR A 62 7.06 3.12 -8.12
CA THR A 62 7.67 4.16 -8.96
C THR A 62 9.11 3.88 -9.35
N THR A 63 9.74 2.83 -8.81
CA THR A 63 11.16 2.54 -9.03
C THR A 63 11.30 1.20 -9.77
N GLU A 64 11.94 1.23 -10.93
CA GLU A 64 12.30 0.01 -11.66
C GLU A 64 13.32 -0.82 -10.88
N LEU A 65 13.16 -2.14 -10.96
CA LEU A 65 14.06 -3.10 -10.33
C LEU A 65 15.10 -3.58 -11.36
N GLN A 66 16.33 -3.74 -10.89
CA GLN A 66 17.43 -4.22 -11.74
C GLN A 66 17.27 -5.71 -12.08
N ASP A 67 16.69 -6.48 -11.16
CA ASP A 67 16.40 -7.89 -11.42
C ASP A 67 15.19 -8.02 -12.38
N ARG A 68 15.41 -8.73 -13.49
CA ARG A 68 14.40 -8.84 -14.55
C ARG A 68 13.13 -9.54 -14.08
N LEU A 69 13.23 -10.58 -13.25
CA LEU A 69 12.06 -11.32 -12.79
C LEU A 69 11.26 -10.46 -11.81
N ALA A 70 11.94 -9.81 -10.87
CA ALA A 70 11.32 -8.89 -9.93
C ALA A 70 10.66 -7.71 -10.64
N GLU A 71 11.31 -7.15 -11.68
CA GLU A 71 10.73 -6.08 -12.49
C GLU A 71 9.46 -6.54 -13.22
N MET A 72 9.46 -7.75 -13.80
CA MET A 72 8.26 -8.32 -14.41
C MET A 72 7.11 -8.45 -13.39
N GLN A 73 7.39 -8.95 -12.18
CA GLN A 73 6.40 -9.05 -11.10
C GLN A 73 5.88 -7.69 -10.68
N ARG A 74 6.77 -6.71 -10.51
CA ARG A 74 6.43 -5.33 -10.18
C ARG A 74 5.55 -4.70 -11.26
N VAL A 75 5.87 -4.85 -12.55
CA VAL A 75 5.05 -4.34 -13.66
C VAL A 75 3.66 -4.96 -13.67
N ILE A 76 3.55 -6.27 -13.45
CA ILE A 76 2.24 -6.94 -13.35
C ILE A 76 1.43 -6.38 -12.18
N PHE A 77 2.07 -6.20 -11.02
CA PHE A 77 1.44 -5.60 -9.84
C PHE A 77 1.02 -4.15 -10.10
N VAL A 78 1.89 -3.31 -10.67
CA VAL A 78 1.57 -1.92 -11.00
C VAL A 78 0.40 -1.83 -11.99
N ASN A 79 0.39 -2.68 -13.01
CA ASN A 79 -0.72 -2.75 -13.97
C ASN A 79 -2.03 -3.19 -13.31
N SER A 80 -1.99 -4.16 -12.38
CA SER A 80 -3.19 -4.61 -11.68
C SER A 80 -3.78 -3.50 -10.81
N ILE A 81 -2.97 -2.73 -10.10
CA ILE A 81 -3.47 -1.64 -9.23
C ILE A 81 -3.89 -0.38 -10.02
N THR A 82 -3.26 -0.09 -11.16
CA THR A 82 -3.59 1.09 -11.98
C THR A 82 -4.77 0.88 -12.93
N SER A 83 -5.10 -0.38 -13.23
CA SER A 83 -6.30 -0.74 -14.00
C SER A 83 -7.57 -0.84 -13.14
N ASN A 84 -7.46 -0.67 -11.82
CA ASN A 84 -8.54 -0.77 -10.86
C ASN A 84 -8.70 0.54 -10.07
N PRO A 85 -9.85 0.76 -9.40
CA PRO A 85 -10.03 1.89 -8.51
C PRO A 85 -8.95 1.97 -7.42
N MET A 86 -8.48 3.19 -7.18
CA MET A 86 -7.54 3.53 -6.11
C MET A 86 -7.97 4.86 -5.50
N PHE A 87 -8.08 4.91 -4.18
CA PHE A 87 -8.57 6.10 -3.48
C PHE A 87 -7.47 6.70 -2.63
N ARG A 88 -7.14 7.97 -2.85
CA ARG A 88 -6.29 8.71 -1.93
C ARG A 88 -7.08 9.04 -0.66
N ILE A 89 -6.50 8.71 0.49
CA ILE A 89 -7.10 8.94 1.81
C ILE A 89 -6.58 10.23 2.43
N ILE A 90 -5.25 10.42 2.42
CA ILE A 90 -4.54 11.62 2.90
C ILE A 90 -3.41 12.03 1.95
#